data_AF-B8GM51-F1
#
_entry.id   AF-B8GM51-F1
#
_cell.length_a   1.000
_cell.length_b   1.000
_cell.length_c   1.000
_cell.angle_alpha   90.00
_cell.angle_beta   90.00
_cell.angle_gamma   90.00
#
_symmetry.space_group_name_H-M   'P 1'
#
loop_
_entity.id
_entity.type
_entity.pdbx_description
1 polymer ?
#
loop_
_entity_poly.entity_id
_entity_poly.type
_entity_poly.pdbx_seq_one_letter_code
_entity_poly.pdbx_strand_id
1 'polypeptide(L)'
;MSGDSIGDSFRRAGIHWARRLVDEYAFALDGIPELIRVRFYQGVGQDWFETEQSHYLQTPGMATPEVSDIQRYGSLQEALDDVLKGFSEGYRVAVRAGHRPDTSWLLPNRDFH
;
A
#
# COMPACT_ATOMS: atom_id res chain seq x y z
N MET A 1 32.55 2.32 5.87
CA MET A 1 31.58 1.97 6.91
C MET A 1 30.94 3.25 7.41
N SER A 2 29.78 3.62 6.88
CA SER A 2 29.11 4.91 7.17
C SER A 2 27.60 4.76 7.04
N GLY A 3 27.05 3.66 7.58
CA GLY A 3 25.70 3.19 7.21
C GLY A 3 24.59 3.42 8.23
N ASP A 4 24.87 3.86 9.47
CA ASP A 4 23.86 3.75 10.55
C ASP A 4 23.65 5.01 11.41
N SER A 5 24.20 6.17 11.02
CA SER A 5 24.13 7.39 11.83
C SER A 5 22.70 7.96 11.96
N ILE A 6 21.83 7.66 11.00
CA ILE A 6 20.42 8.08 11.04
C ILE A 6 19.65 7.19 12.00
N GLY A 7 19.88 5.88 11.99
CA GLY A 7 19.21 4.94 12.91
C GLY A 7 19.46 5.29 14.37
N ASP A 8 20.71 5.58 14.71
CA ASP A 8 21.10 6.00 16.06
C ASP A 8 20.44 7.30 16.50
N SER A 9 20.13 8.21 15.57
CA SER A 9 19.45 9.47 15.88
C SER A 9 18.04 9.26 16.43
N PHE A 10 17.40 8.13 16.10
CA PHE A 10 16.08 7.76 16.60
C PHE A 10 16.13 6.87 17.86
N ARG A 11 17.30 6.44 18.32
CA ARG A 11 17.48 5.71 19.59
C ARG A 11 17.51 6.65 20.80
N ARG A 12 16.49 7.51 20.93
CA ARG A 12 16.35 8.49 22.02
C ARG A 12 15.19 8.11 22.94
N ALA A 13 15.31 8.49 24.21
CA ALA A 13 14.23 8.27 25.19
C ALA A 13 12.92 8.91 24.69
N GLY A 14 11.84 8.14 24.74
CA GLY A 14 10.51 8.55 24.28
C GLY A 14 10.22 8.27 22.80
N ILE A 15 11.20 7.87 21.99
CA ILE A 15 10.98 7.42 20.61
C ILE A 15 10.83 5.89 20.61
N HIS A 16 9.62 5.40 20.32
CA HIS A 16 9.33 3.95 20.31
C HIS A 16 9.72 3.29 18.98
N TRP A 17 9.46 3.96 17.85
CA TRP A 17 9.76 3.47 16.51
C TRP A 17 9.85 4.63 15.52
N ALA A 18 10.50 4.38 14.38
CA ALA A 18 10.56 5.31 13.26
C ALA A 18 10.56 4.53 11.94
N ARG A 19 9.98 5.13 10.91
CA ARG A 19 10.02 4.63 9.53
C ARG A 19 10.35 5.78 8.58
N ARG A 20 10.88 5.45 7.41
CA ARG A 20 11.25 6.40 6.36
C ARG A 20 10.44 6.09 5.11
N LEU A 21 9.81 7.09 4.50
CA LEU A 21 9.24 6.97 3.16
C LEU A 21 10.36 6.69 2.17
N VAL A 22 10.27 5.58 1.45
CA VAL A 22 11.25 5.15 0.44
C VAL A 22 10.75 5.48 -0.95
N ASP A 23 9.46 5.27 -1.21
CA ASP A 23 8.88 5.50 -2.53
C ASP A 23 7.38 5.80 -2.44
N GLU A 24 6.87 6.50 -3.47
CA GLU A 24 5.43 6.73 -3.66
C GLU A 24 5.07 6.52 -5.13
N TYR A 25 4.10 5.65 -5.38
CA TYR A 25 3.55 5.40 -6.71
C TYR A 25 2.13 5.92 -6.79
N ALA A 26 1.76 6.44 -7.95
CA ALA A 26 0.38 6.79 -8.29
C ALA A 26 -0.03 6.10 -9.59
N PHE A 27 -1.18 5.47 -9.59
CA PHE A 27 -1.75 4.80 -10.76
C PHE A 27 -3.28 4.90 -10.76
N ALA A 28 -3.91 4.54 -11.87
CA ALA A 28 -5.36 4.45 -11.99
C ALA A 28 -5.73 3.08 -12.59
N LEU A 29 -6.95 2.63 -12.32
CA LEU A 29 -7.52 1.43 -12.95
C LEU A 29 -8.27 1.83 -14.22
N ASP A 30 -8.23 0.97 -15.23
CA ASP A 30 -8.93 1.25 -16.49
C ASP A 30 -10.45 1.45 -16.26
N GLY A 31 -10.98 2.54 -16.78
CA GLY A 31 -12.37 2.96 -16.56
C GLY A 31 -12.66 3.65 -15.23
N ILE A 32 -11.65 3.86 -14.35
CA ILE A 32 -11.81 4.59 -13.08
C ILE A 32 -10.82 5.78 -13.05
N PRO A 33 -11.29 7.03 -13.13
CA PRO A 33 -10.40 8.20 -13.26
C PRO A 33 -9.67 8.59 -11.97
N GLU A 34 -10.07 8.04 -10.82
CA GLU A 34 -9.49 8.35 -9.51
C GLU A 34 -8.06 7.78 -9.40
N LEU A 35 -7.13 8.59 -8.88
CA LEU A 35 -5.74 8.19 -8.70
C LEU A 35 -5.55 7.49 -7.36
N ILE A 36 -5.04 6.26 -7.42
CA ILE A 36 -4.63 5.48 -6.27
C ILE A 36 -3.15 5.77 -6.01
N ARG A 37 -2.86 6.31 -4.83
CA ARG A 37 -1.50 6.45 -4.30
C ARG A 37 -1.15 5.31 -3.36
N VAL A 38 0.08 4.83 -3.46
CA VAL A 38 0.68 3.83 -2.57
C VAL A 38 2.04 4.33 -2.12
N ARG A 39 2.23 4.42 -0.81
CA ARG A 39 3.48 4.81 -0.15
C ARG A 39 4.15 3.59 0.46
N PHE A 40 5.46 3.53 0.31
CA PHE A 40 6.29 2.45 0.84
C PHE A 40 7.24 3.02 1.88
N TYR A 41 7.22 2.44 3.07
CA TYR A 41 8.08 2.85 4.17
C TYR A 41 9.03 1.72 4.53
N GLN A 42 10.25 2.08 4.90
CA GLN A 42 11.22 1.16 5.51
C GLN A 42 11.37 1.52 6.99
N GLY A 43 11.34 0.51 7.87
CA GLY A 43 11.65 0.71 9.28
C GLY A 43 13.08 1.24 9.46
N VAL A 44 13.25 2.30 10.27
CA VAL A 44 14.58 2.88 10.50
C VAL A 44 15.41 1.92 11.36
N GLY A 45 16.55 1.46 10.84
CA GLY A 45 17.38 0.45 11.49
C GLY A 45 16.71 -0.93 11.53
N GLN A 46 15.79 -1.20 10.61
CA GLN A 46 15.07 -2.46 10.46
C GLN A 46 15.05 -2.88 8.99
N ASP A 47 14.92 -4.18 8.74
CA ASP A 47 14.93 -4.76 7.39
C ASP A 47 13.52 -5.08 6.87
N TRP A 48 12.49 -4.38 7.37
CA TRP A 48 11.11 -4.56 6.92
C TRP A 48 10.59 -3.33 6.18
N PHE A 49 9.62 -3.59 5.29
CA PHE A 49 8.86 -2.59 4.56
C PHE A 49 7.38 -2.66 4.92
N GLU A 50 6.74 -1.50 4.98
CA GLU A 50 5.30 -1.32 5.21
C GLU A 50 4.69 -0.50 4.07
N THR A 51 3.41 -0.71 3.80
CA THR A 51 2.69 -0.01 2.72
C THR A 51 1.50 0.78 3.27
N GLU A 52 1.26 1.96 2.72
CA GLU A 52 0.02 2.71 2.92
C GLU A 52 -0.63 3.01 1.59
N GLN A 53 -1.93 2.74 1.49
CA GLN A 53 -2.71 2.95 0.27
C GLN A 53 -3.72 4.05 0.52
N SER A 54 -3.92 4.95 -0.44
CA SER A 54 -4.95 6.00 -0.38
C SER A 54 -6.37 5.45 -0.51
N HIS A 55 -6.53 4.33 -1.21
CA HIS A 55 -7.79 3.67 -1.46
C HIS A 55 -7.56 2.16 -1.39
N TYR A 56 -8.60 1.42 -1.01
CA TYR A 56 -8.65 -0.03 -1.13
C TYR A 56 -9.68 -0.41 -2.19
N LEU A 57 -9.44 -1.49 -2.92
CA LEU A 57 -10.39 -1.98 -3.91
C LEU A 57 -11.51 -2.78 -3.24
N GLN A 58 -12.76 -2.40 -3.47
CA GLN A 58 -13.93 -3.15 -3.06
C GLN A 58 -14.91 -3.25 -4.24
N THR A 59 -14.78 -4.32 -5.01
CA THR A 59 -15.65 -4.54 -6.18
C THR A 59 -17.01 -5.14 -5.79
N PRO A 60 -18.03 -5.06 -6.66
CA PRO A 60 -19.31 -5.73 -6.42
C PRO A 60 -19.12 -7.24 -6.18
N GLY A 61 -19.71 -7.74 -5.09
CA GLY A 61 -19.57 -9.14 -4.66
C GLY A 61 -18.48 -9.37 -3.61
N MET A 62 -17.62 -8.39 -3.33
CA MET A 62 -16.68 -8.44 -2.21
C MET A 62 -17.37 -7.99 -0.90
N ALA A 63 -17.32 -8.84 0.13
CA ALA A 63 -17.85 -8.50 1.45
C ALA A 63 -16.99 -7.44 2.17
N THR A 64 -15.68 -7.46 1.92
CA THR A 64 -14.68 -6.55 2.49
C THR A 64 -13.76 -6.05 1.38
N PRO A 65 -13.14 -4.88 1.54
CA PRO A 65 -12.11 -4.42 0.62
C PRO A 65 -10.92 -5.38 0.56
N GLU A 66 -10.24 -5.40 -0.57
CA GLU A 66 -8.95 -6.05 -0.74
C GLU A 66 -7.90 -5.32 0.09
N VAL A 67 -7.47 -5.98 1.17
CA VAL A 67 -6.43 -5.50 2.08
C VAL A 67 -5.46 -6.65 2.27
N SER A 68 -4.16 -6.37 2.11
CA SER A 68 -3.14 -7.39 2.37
C SER A 68 -3.10 -7.71 3.86
N ASP A 69 -3.08 -9.00 4.19
CA ASP A 69 -2.82 -9.48 5.55
C ASP A 69 -1.35 -9.31 5.96
N ILE A 70 -0.46 -9.04 4.99
CA ILE A 70 0.97 -8.85 5.22
C ILE A 70 1.21 -7.43 5.75
N GLN A 71 1.55 -7.35 7.03
CA GLN A 71 1.90 -6.08 7.67
C GLN A 71 3.32 -5.63 7.33
N ARG A 72 4.25 -6.57 7.12
CA ARG A 72 5.68 -6.28 6.93
C ARG A 72 6.28 -7.18 5.87
N TYR A 73 6.86 -6.57 4.84
CA TYR A 73 7.51 -7.24 3.72
C TYR A 73 9.02 -7.29 3.90
N GLY A 74 9.67 -8.27 3.28
CA GLY A 74 11.13 -8.37 3.27
C GLY A 74 11.80 -7.47 2.24
N SER A 75 11.04 -6.95 1.27
CA SER A 75 11.55 -6.03 0.26
C SER A 75 10.49 -5.06 -0.28
N LEU A 76 10.96 -3.96 -0.86
CA LEU A 76 10.10 -3.01 -1.58
C LEU A 76 9.38 -3.67 -2.77
N GLN A 77 10.07 -4.53 -3.52
CA GLN A 77 9.49 -5.20 -4.69
C GLN A 77 8.36 -6.14 -4.30
N GLU A 78 8.55 -6.94 -3.25
CA GLU A 78 7.52 -7.84 -2.72
C GLU A 78 6.28 -7.05 -2.27
N ALA A 79 6.50 -5.93 -1.56
CA ALA A 79 5.42 -5.05 -1.13
C ALA A 79 4.64 -4.46 -2.32
N LEU A 80 5.36 -4.02 -3.36
CA LEU A 80 4.75 -3.44 -4.55
C LEU A 80 3.94 -4.48 -5.33
N ASP A 81 4.51 -5.67 -5.54
CA ASP A 81 3.86 -6.75 -6.27
C ASP A 81 2.58 -7.21 -5.58
N ASP A 82 2.59 -7.32 -4.24
CA ASP A 82 1.40 -7.72 -3.48
C ASP A 82 0.25 -6.71 -3.63
N VAL A 83 0.54 -5.41 -3.43
CA VAL A 83 -0.46 -4.35 -3.58
C VAL A 83 -1.03 -4.32 -5.00
N LEU A 84 -0.18 -4.33 -6.02
CA LEU A 84 -0.63 -4.29 -7.42
C LEU A 84 -1.41 -5.55 -7.80
N LYS A 85 -1.01 -6.71 -7.26
CA LYS A 85 -1.73 -7.96 -7.47
C LYS A 85 -3.15 -7.88 -6.91
N GLY A 86 -3.34 -7.42 -5.68
CA GLY A 86 -4.68 -7.27 -5.07
C GLY A 86 -5.62 -6.41 -5.93
N PHE A 87 -5.14 -5.25 -6.39
CA PHE A 87 -5.91 -4.41 -7.31
C PHE A 87 -6.24 -5.10 -8.64
N SER A 88 -5.22 -5.68 -9.29
CA SER A 88 -5.40 -6.27 -10.62
C SER A 88 -6.28 -7.52 -10.60
N GLU A 89 -6.20 -8.35 -9.57
CA GLU A 89 -6.99 -9.57 -9.44
C GLU A 89 -8.45 -9.27 -9.13
N GLY A 90 -8.72 -8.40 -8.16
CA GLY A 90 -10.08 -7.97 -7.83
C GLY A 90 -10.77 -7.30 -9.02
N TYR A 91 -10.06 -6.38 -9.69
CA TYR A 91 -10.56 -5.71 -10.90
C TYR A 91 -10.94 -6.72 -11.99
N ARG A 92 -10.01 -7.65 -12.32
CA ARG A 92 -10.22 -8.66 -13.35
C ARG A 92 -11.36 -9.62 -13.01
N VAL A 93 -11.56 -9.96 -11.74
CA VAL A 93 -12.69 -10.81 -11.30
C VAL A 93 -14.01 -10.09 -11.53
N ALA A 94 -14.14 -8.84 -11.11
CA ALA A 94 -15.38 -8.07 -11.25
C ALA A 94 -15.75 -7.81 -12.72
N VAL A 95 -14.77 -7.45 -13.56
CA VAL A 95 -15.00 -7.26 -15.00
C VAL A 95 -15.43 -8.56 -15.68
N ARG A 96 -14.81 -9.70 -15.33
CA ARG A 96 -15.23 -11.02 -15.86
C ARG A 96 -16.64 -11.41 -15.42
N ALA A 97 -17.10 -10.93 -14.27
CA ALA A 97 -18.47 -11.10 -13.80
C ALA A 97 -19.48 -10.14 -14.47
N GLY A 98 -19.01 -9.26 -15.37
CA GLY A 98 -19.86 -8.33 -16.12
C GLY A 98 -20.10 -6.98 -15.43
N HIS A 99 -19.41 -6.72 -14.31
CA HIS A 99 -19.48 -5.41 -13.66
C HIS A 99 -18.64 -4.37 -14.42
N ARG A 100 -19.18 -3.16 -14.53
CA ARG A 100 -18.47 -2.03 -15.14
C ARG A 100 -17.63 -1.31 -14.07
N PRO A 101 -16.34 -1.02 -14.34
CA PRO A 101 -15.52 -0.24 -13.43
C PRO A 101 -16.17 1.11 -13.11
N ASP A 102 -16.15 1.50 -11.85
CA ASP A 102 -16.74 2.72 -11.34
C ASP A 102 -15.97 3.22 -10.12
N THR A 103 -15.99 4.52 -9.86
CA THR A 103 -15.29 5.11 -8.71
C THR A 103 -15.78 4.56 -7.37
N SER A 104 -17.01 4.05 -7.28
CA SER A 104 -17.53 3.39 -6.08
C SER A 104 -16.76 2.11 -5.69
N TRP A 105 -15.93 1.57 -6.58
CA TRP A 105 -15.07 0.42 -6.26
C TRP A 105 -13.87 0.80 -5.40
N LEU A 106 -13.57 2.10 -5.26
CA LEU A 106 -12.43 2.58 -4.48
C LEU A 106 -12.92 3.12 -3.14
N LEU A 107 -12.62 2.39 -2.08
CA LEU A 107 -12.91 2.79 -0.71
C LEU A 107 -11.76 3.66 -0.19
N PRO A 108 -11.98 4.94 0.14
CA PRO A 108 -10.91 5.80 0.66
C PRO A 108 -10.37 5.30 2.00
N ASN A 109 -9.04 5.25 2.12
CA ASN A 109 -8.37 5.01 3.38
C ASN A 109 -8.31 6.30 4.20
N ARG A 110 -9.04 6.35 5.30
CA ARG A 110 -9.11 7.54 6.18
C ARG A 110 -7.79 7.86 6.87
N ASP A 111 -6.91 6.88 6.98
CA ASP A 111 -5.62 7.03 7.64
C ASP A 111 -4.53 7.51 6.66
N PHE A 112 -4.83 7.64 5.36
CA PHE A 112 -3.91 8.17 4.37
C PHE A 112 -3.94 9.70 4.35
N HIS A 113 -2.87 10.34 4.84
CA HIS A 113 -2.74 11.81 4.99
C HIS A 113 -1.44 12.34 4.39
#